data_AF-S4MK69-F1
#
_entry.id   AF-S4MK69-F1
#
_cell.length_a   1.000
_cell.length_b   1.000
_cell.length_c   1.000
_cell.angle_alpha   90.00
_cell.angle_beta   90.00
_cell.angle_gamma   90.00
#
_symmetry.space_group_name_H-M   'P 1'
#
loop_
_entity.id
_entity.type
_entity.pdbx_description
1 polymer ?
#
loop_
_entity_poly.entity_id
_entity_poly.type
_entity_poly.pdbx_seq_one_letter_code
_entity_poly.pdbx_strand_id
1 'polypeptide(L)'
;MSLRSPLAGVTVSRPYTAAAREAAGVLMKAGHQVRRADPPYPMSLAVTSLVHWTAGTAADARHLDAHLLTRRTRVHAGLGRALPGRGRAPGPPGRQLRRRLEPFFADYDVLLTPALARRSPKAGPWHERGWLSNVLANTNYSPLTPPWNLTGWPAMSVPCGTLPSGAPCAVQLVGRPGTEYQLLEVAEQLQERNPWRRTAPMN
;
A
#
# COMPACT_ATOMS: atom_id res chain seq x y z
N MET A 1 15.35 -0.11 2.58
CA MET A 1 14.23 -0.99 2.97
C MET A 1 13.64 -0.55 4.30
N SER A 2 12.31 -0.47 4.38
CA SER A 2 11.55 -0.27 5.63
C SER A 2 10.68 -1.49 5.93
N LEU A 3 10.57 -1.84 7.20
CA LEU A 3 9.64 -2.86 7.71
C LEU A 3 8.54 -2.25 8.59
N ARG A 4 8.55 -0.91 8.74
CA ARG A 4 7.65 -0.17 9.60
C ARG A 4 6.36 0.13 8.85
N SER A 5 5.24 -0.17 9.47
CA SER A 5 3.94 0.28 8.98
C SER A 5 3.87 1.81 9.03
N PRO A 6 3.33 2.47 7.98
CA PRO A 6 3.11 3.90 8.02
C PRO A 6 1.92 4.27 8.93
N LEU A 7 1.08 3.29 9.30
CA LEU A 7 -0.06 3.46 10.20
C LEU A 7 0.31 3.03 11.61
N ALA A 8 0.21 3.95 12.57
CA ALA A 8 0.49 3.70 13.98
C ALA A 8 -0.41 2.59 14.54
N GLY A 9 0.16 1.73 15.39
CA GLY A 9 -0.54 0.58 15.99
C GLY A 9 -0.66 -0.65 15.09
N VAL A 10 -0.36 -0.54 13.79
CA VAL A 10 -0.35 -1.70 12.88
C VAL A 10 1.08 -2.22 12.73
N THR A 11 1.27 -3.52 12.95
CA THR A 11 2.57 -4.18 12.77
C THR A 11 2.57 -5.09 11.55
N VAL A 12 3.74 -5.22 10.93
CA VAL A 12 3.96 -6.18 9.83
C VAL A 12 4.41 -7.51 10.44
N SER A 13 3.68 -8.57 10.12
CA SER A 13 3.92 -9.92 10.64
C SER A 13 5.20 -10.54 10.04
N ARG A 14 5.77 -11.50 10.78
CA ARG A 14 7.09 -12.09 10.48
C ARG A 14 7.23 -12.59 9.05
N PRO A 15 6.31 -13.38 8.46
CA PRO A 15 6.47 -13.90 7.10
C PRO A 15 6.64 -12.80 6.04
N TYR A 16 5.95 -11.67 6.20
CA TYR A 16 5.98 -10.55 5.27
C TYR A 16 7.26 -9.72 5.45
N THR A 17 7.72 -9.54 6.69
CA THR A 17 9.04 -8.94 6.93
C THR A 17 10.19 -9.82 6.45
N ALA A 18 10.03 -11.15 6.48
CA ALA A 18 11.02 -12.09 6.00
C ALA A 18 11.13 -12.01 4.47
N ALA A 19 10.02 -11.99 3.74
CA ALA A 19 10.01 -11.81 2.29
C ALA A 19 10.68 -10.49 1.86
N ALA A 20 10.45 -9.38 2.57
CA ALA A 20 11.15 -8.13 2.30
C ALA A 20 12.66 -8.23 2.55
N ARG A 21 13.10 -8.92 3.62
CA ARG A 21 14.53 -9.18 3.88
C ARG A 21 15.17 -10.08 2.83
N GLU A 22 14.44 -11.07 2.32
CA GLU A 22 14.88 -11.93 1.24
C GLU A 22 15.07 -11.14 -0.06
N ALA A 23 14.08 -10.33 -0.45
CA ALA A 23 14.20 -9.41 -1.59
C ALA A 23 15.39 -8.46 -1.44
N ALA A 24 15.61 -7.91 -0.25
CA ALA A 24 16.79 -7.09 0.04
C ALA A 24 18.09 -7.87 -0.20
N GLY A 25 18.17 -9.13 0.26
CA GLY A 25 19.33 -9.99 0.04
C GLY A 25 19.57 -10.29 -1.44
N VAL A 26 18.51 -10.50 -2.22
CA VAL A 26 18.59 -10.68 -3.69
C VAL A 26 19.16 -9.43 -4.36
N LEU A 27 18.66 -8.25 -4.00
CA LEU A 27 19.15 -6.97 -4.54
C LEU A 27 20.60 -6.68 -4.13
N MET A 28 21.00 -6.98 -2.89
CA MET A 28 22.39 -6.85 -2.47
C MET A 28 23.32 -7.73 -3.31
N LYS A 29 22.93 -8.97 -3.61
CA LYS A 29 23.68 -9.87 -4.50
C LYS A 29 23.68 -9.42 -5.96
N ALA A 30 22.77 -8.53 -6.35
CA ALA A 30 22.75 -7.88 -7.66
C ALA A 30 23.60 -6.59 -7.69
N GLY A 31 24.22 -6.20 -6.58
CA GLY A 31 25.10 -5.03 -6.49
C GLY A 31 24.46 -3.78 -5.87
N HIS A 32 23.19 -3.85 -5.47
CA HIS A 32 22.50 -2.71 -4.85
C HIS A 32 22.93 -2.48 -3.40
N GLN A 33 23.02 -1.22 -3.01
CA GLN A 33 23.22 -0.83 -1.60
C GLN A 33 21.88 -0.79 -0.87
N VAL A 34 21.58 -1.80 -0.04
CA VAL A 34 20.33 -1.85 0.72
C VAL A 34 20.56 -1.43 2.17
N ARG A 35 20.02 -0.27 2.54
CA ARG A 35 20.07 0.27 3.91
C ARG A 35 18.70 0.16 4.60
N ARG A 36 18.68 -0.05 5.91
CA ARG A 36 17.45 0.11 6.71
C ARG A 36 17.15 1.60 6.87
N ALA A 37 15.97 2.02 6.45
CA ALA A 37 15.54 3.40 6.54
C ALA A 37 14.00 3.45 6.55
N ASP A 38 13.43 4.21 7.47
CA ASP A 38 11.99 4.39 7.59
C ASP A 38 11.58 5.76 7.06
N PRO A 39 10.63 5.85 6.11
CA PRO A 39 10.14 7.14 5.66
C PRO A 39 9.49 7.91 6.83
N PRO A 40 9.61 9.25 6.86
CA PRO A 40 9.13 10.07 7.96
C PRO A 40 7.62 10.26 7.91
N TYR A 41 6.82 9.20 8.03
CA TYR A 41 5.36 9.28 7.98
C TYR A 41 4.80 10.15 9.13
N PRO A 42 3.84 11.06 8.87
CA PRO A 42 3.20 11.84 9.91
C PRO A 42 2.19 11.00 10.71
N MET A 43 2.01 11.31 12.00
CA MET A 43 1.00 10.64 12.85
C MET A 43 -0.43 10.82 12.32
N SER A 44 -0.69 11.89 11.57
CA SER A 44 -1.98 12.18 10.93
C SER A 44 -2.26 11.36 9.67
N LEU A 45 -1.33 10.51 9.22
CA LEU A 45 -1.45 9.80 7.95
C LEU A 45 -2.70 8.91 7.88
N ALA A 46 -3.02 8.19 8.95
CA ALA A 46 -4.20 7.31 8.98
C ALA A 46 -5.50 8.08 8.73
N VAL A 47 -5.67 9.20 9.44
CA VAL A 47 -6.83 10.08 9.29
C VAL A 47 -6.86 10.68 7.89
N THR A 48 -5.72 11.20 7.42
CA THR A 48 -5.61 11.80 6.07
C THR A 48 -5.98 10.80 4.98
N SER A 49 -5.54 9.54 5.13
CA SER A 49 -5.84 8.45 4.20
C SER A 49 -7.33 8.09 4.21
N LEU A 50 -7.94 8.02 5.39
CA LEU A 50 -9.38 7.75 5.54
C LEU A 50 -10.24 8.85 4.89
N VAL A 51 -9.85 10.11 5.11
CA VAL A 51 -10.53 11.25 4.47
C VAL A 51 -10.39 11.20 2.96
N HIS A 52 -9.19 10.95 2.44
CA HIS A 52 -8.99 10.82 1.00
C HIS A 52 -9.82 9.68 0.39
N TRP A 53 -9.86 8.53 1.06
CA TRP A 53 -10.61 7.37 0.58
C TRP A 53 -12.14 7.61 0.57
N THR A 54 -12.66 8.21 1.65
CA THR A 54 -14.09 8.55 1.75
C THR A 54 -14.49 9.64 0.77
N ALA A 55 -13.67 10.68 0.60
CA ALA A 55 -13.89 11.73 -0.38
C ALA A 55 -13.87 11.20 -1.83
N GLY A 56 -12.92 10.30 -2.15
CA GLY A 56 -12.87 9.64 -3.46
C GLY A 56 -14.15 8.86 -3.76
N THR A 57 -14.59 8.03 -2.81
CA THR A 57 -15.84 7.28 -2.94
C THR A 57 -17.07 8.19 -3.07
N ALA A 58 -17.11 9.31 -2.34
CA ALA A 58 -18.19 10.29 -2.46
C ALA A 58 -18.24 10.95 -3.84
N ALA A 59 -17.08 11.22 -4.44
CA ALA A 59 -16.97 11.74 -5.80
C ALA A 59 -17.41 10.70 -6.84
N ASP A 60 -16.93 9.46 -6.73
CA ASP A 60 -17.29 8.36 -7.64
C ASP A 60 -18.80 8.04 -7.56
N ALA A 61 -19.41 8.18 -6.37
CA ALA A 61 -20.83 7.93 -6.15
C ALA A 61 -21.75 9.12 -6.48
N ARG A 62 -21.22 10.27 -6.90
CA ARG A 62 -21.98 11.53 -7.05
C ARG A 62 -23.18 11.41 -8.00
N HIS A 63 -23.02 10.64 -9.08
CA HIS A 63 -24.02 10.48 -10.13
C HIS A 63 -24.69 9.10 -10.11
N LEU A 64 -24.45 8.30 -9.07
CA LEU A 64 -25.04 6.98 -8.91
C LEU A 64 -26.33 7.08 -8.09
N ASP A 65 -27.29 6.22 -8.40
CA ASP A 65 -28.46 6.03 -7.55
C ASP A 65 -28.03 5.42 -6.20
N ALA A 66 -28.23 6.18 -5.12
CA ALA A 66 -27.88 5.78 -3.77
C ALA A 66 -28.63 4.51 -3.30
N HIS A 67 -29.81 4.22 -3.85
CA HIS A 67 -30.58 3.03 -3.49
C HIS A 67 -29.92 1.74 -3.98
N LEU A 68 -29.21 1.79 -5.12
CA LEU A 68 -28.46 0.67 -5.68
C LEU A 68 -27.11 0.43 -5.00
N LEU A 69 -26.63 1.38 -4.19
CA LEU A 69 -25.37 1.24 -3.46
C LEU A 69 -25.53 0.28 -2.27
N THR A 70 -24.50 -0.51 -1.98
CA THR A 70 -24.45 -1.28 -0.72
C THR A 70 -24.52 -0.32 0.48
N ARG A 71 -25.09 -0.77 1.61
CA ARG A 71 -25.16 0.02 2.86
C ARG A 71 -23.79 0.58 3.25
N ARG A 72 -22.74 -0.24 3.13
CA ARG A 72 -21.35 0.16 3.43
C ARG A 72 -20.88 1.29 2.54
N THR A 73 -21.13 1.20 1.22
CA THR A 73 -20.76 2.26 0.26
C THR A 73 -21.52 3.56 0.55
N ARG A 74 -22.82 3.49 0.89
CA ARG A 74 -23.60 4.66 1.30
C ARG A 74 -22.99 5.37 2.50
N VAL A 75 -22.63 4.62 3.55
CA VAL A 75 -21.98 5.16 4.75
C VAL A 75 -20.62 5.79 4.40
N HIS A 76 -19.80 5.08 3.63
CA HIS A 76 -18.47 5.54 3.23
C HIS A 76 -18.53 6.84 2.40
N ALA A 77 -19.45 6.91 1.44
CA ALA A 77 -19.70 8.10 0.63
C ALA A 77 -20.32 9.24 1.45
N GLY A 78 -21.22 8.93 2.40
CA GLY A 78 -21.83 9.90 3.30
C GLY A 78 -20.79 10.63 4.16
N LEU A 79 -19.84 9.89 4.72
CA LEU A 79 -18.71 10.46 5.45
C LEU A 79 -17.84 11.37 4.56
N GLY A 80 -17.60 10.97 3.31
CA GLY A 80 -16.86 11.79 2.36
C GLY A 80 -17.58 13.09 2.00
N ARG A 81 -18.92 13.06 1.86
CA ARG A 81 -19.73 14.27 1.61
C ARG A 81 -19.73 15.25 2.78
N ALA A 82 -19.65 14.74 4.01
CA ALA A 82 -19.58 15.57 5.22
C ALA A 82 -18.23 16.28 5.41
N LEU A 83 -17.23 16.03 4.55
CA LEU A 83 -15.90 16.63 4.59
C LEU A 83 -15.58 17.43 3.30
N PRO A 84 -16.38 18.47 2.96
CA PRO A 84 -16.20 19.24 1.74
C PRO A 84 -14.82 19.91 1.67
N GLY A 85 -14.27 20.04 0.46
CA GLY A 85 -12.97 20.68 0.22
C GLY A 85 -11.74 19.79 0.43
N ARG A 86 -11.89 18.59 1.00
CA ARG A 86 -10.80 17.58 1.10
C ARG A 86 -10.85 16.61 -0.08
N GLY A 87 -10.74 17.17 -1.28
CA GLY A 87 -10.90 16.48 -2.56
C GLY A 87 -9.89 15.35 -2.85
N ARG A 88 -10.02 14.77 -4.06
CA ARG A 88 -9.18 13.68 -4.56
C ARG A 88 -7.70 14.07 -4.55
N ALA A 89 -6.82 13.09 -4.32
CA ALA A 89 -5.38 13.29 -4.42
C ALA A 89 -4.96 13.48 -5.90
N PRO A 90 -3.95 14.32 -6.18
CA PRO A 90 -3.14 15.07 -5.23
C PRO A 90 -3.80 16.39 -4.79
N GLY A 91 -4.33 16.41 -3.57
CA GLY A 91 -4.84 17.60 -2.88
C GLY A 91 -3.78 18.19 -1.94
N PRO A 92 -4.11 19.25 -1.17
CA PRO A 92 -3.19 19.85 -0.20
C PRO A 92 -2.52 18.84 0.75
N PRO A 93 -3.22 17.82 1.31
CA PRO A 93 -2.57 16.81 2.16
C PRO A 93 -1.55 15.95 1.41
N GLY A 94 -1.82 15.62 0.14
CA GLY A 94 -0.87 14.91 -0.71
C GLY A 94 0.39 15.72 -0.97
N ARG A 95 0.25 17.03 -1.27
CA ARG A 95 1.40 17.94 -1.45
C ARG A 95 2.22 18.10 -0.17
N GLN A 96 1.58 18.18 0.99
CA GLN A 96 2.29 18.24 2.27
C GLN A 96 3.05 16.94 2.55
N LEU A 97 2.44 15.79 2.25
CA LEU A 97 3.10 14.50 2.40
C LEU A 97 4.30 14.36 1.44
N ARG A 98 4.18 14.83 0.19
CA ARG A 98 5.29 14.88 -0.77
C ARG A 98 6.48 15.66 -0.21
N ARG A 99 6.28 16.90 0.23
CA ARG A 99 7.36 17.74 0.82
C ARG A 99 8.06 17.06 2.00
N ARG A 100 7.32 16.28 2.79
CA ARG A 100 7.87 15.55 3.93
C ARG A 100 8.68 14.32 3.53
N LEU A 101 8.33 13.68 2.41
CA LEU A 101 9.00 12.49 1.90
C LEU A 101 10.13 12.82 0.91
N GLU A 102 10.14 14.02 0.31
CA GLU A 102 11.16 14.47 -0.64
C GLU A 102 12.60 14.31 -0.10
N PRO A 103 12.94 14.74 1.13
CA PRO A 103 14.28 14.51 1.67
C PRO A 103 14.65 13.03 1.79
N PHE A 104 13.70 12.16 2.11
CA PHE A 104 13.95 10.72 2.19
C PHE A 104 14.37 10.17 0.83
N PHE A 105 13.68 10.55 -0.25
CA PHE A 105 14.02 10.11 -1.59
C PHE A 105 15.12 10.96 -2.28
N ALA A 106 15.69 11.93 -1.58
CA ALA A 106 16.96 12.53 -1.98
C ALA A 106 18.13 11.59 -1.64
N ASP A 107 17.98 10.79 -0.57
CA ASP A 107 19.01 9.85 -0.10
C ASP A 107 18.82 8.41 -0.63
N TYR A 108 17.63 8.08 -1.14
CA TYR A 108 17.26 6.74 -1.58
C TYR A 108 16.49 6.75 -2.90
N ASP A 109 16.93 5.95 -3.86
CA ASP A 109 16.27 5.84 -5.17
C ASP A 109 14.97 5.02 -5.10
N VAL A 110 15.01 3.90 -4.37
CA VAL A 110 13.91 2.96 -4.26
C VAL A 110 13.67 2.56 -2.80
N LEU A 111 12.42 2.69 -2.37
CA LEU A 111 11.95 2.16 -1.10
C LEU A 111 11.39 0.75 -1.31
N LEU A 112 12.08 -0.25 -0.77
CA LEU A 112 11.59 -1.61 -0.60
C LEU A 112 10.82 -1.76 0.72
N THR A 113 9.60 -2.29 0.67
CA THR A 113 8.79 -2.70 1.83
C THR A 113 8.11 -4.05 1.58
N PRO A 114 7.52 -4.71 2.59
CA PRO A 114 6.48 -5.71 2.32
C PRO A 114 5.31 -5.09 1.53
N ALA A 115 4.62 -5.85 0.67
CA ALA A 115 3.42 -5.34 0.00
C ALA A 115 2.20 -5.33 0.94
N LEU A 116 2.12 -6.33 1.82
CA LEU A 116 1.07 -6.47 2.84
C LEU A 116 1.70 -6.64 4.23
N ALA A 117 0.93 -6.36 5.28
CA ALA A 117 1.38 -6.54 6.66
C ALA A 117 1.08 -7.93 7.20
N ARG A 118 0.02 -8.58 6.71
CA ARG A 118 -0.44 -9.90 7.14
C ARG A 118 -1.35 -10.50 6.08
N ARG A 119 -1.79 -11.74 6.31
CA ARG A 119 -2.72 -12.45 5.44
C ARG A 119 -3.99 -11.62 5.24
N SER A 120 -4.48 -11.61 4.01
CA SER A 120 -5.79 -11.07 3.70
C SER A 120 -6.87 -11.74 4.57
N PRO A 121 -7.95 -11.02 4.89
CA PRO A 121 -9.05 -11.61 5.62
C PRO A 121 -9.62 -12.81 4.84
N LYS A 122 -10.06 -13.85 5.57
CA LYS A 122 -10.70 -15.01 4.94
C LYS A 122 -11.93 -14.55 4.14
N ALA A 123 -12.19 -15.25 3.03
CA ALA A 123 -13.42 -15.09 2.28
C ALA A 123 -14.63 -15.30 3.21
N GLY A 124 -15.67 -14.51 3.00
CA GLY A 124 -16.87 -14.50 3.83
C GLY A 124 -17.78 -13.34 3.45
N PRO A 125 -18.94 -13.20 4.11
CA PRO A 125 -19.95 -12.19 3.77
C PRO A 125 -19.55 -10.79 4.27
N TRP A 126 -18.43 -10.26 3.79
CA TRP A 126 -17.94 -8.92 4.16
C TRP A 126 -18.92 -7.79 3.81
N HIS A 127 -19.82 -8.04 2.86
CA HIS A 127 -20.88 -7.12 2.46
C HIS A 127 -21.99 -6.96 3.52
N GLU A 128 -22.21 -7.98 4.36
CA GLU A 128 -23.14 -7.93 5.50
C GLU A 128 -22.53 -7.24 6.72
N ARG A 129 -21.20 -7.14 6.78
CA ARG A 129 -20.47 -6.53 7.89
C ARG A 129 -20.56 -5.01 7.87
N GLY A 130 -20.49 -4.41 9.06
CA GLY A 130 -20.47 -2.96 9.23
C GLY A 130 -19.28 -2.27 8.55
N TRP A 131 -19.44 -0.96 8.32
CA TRP A 131 -18.41 -0.12 7.71
C TRP A 131 -17.10 -0.12 8.49
N LEU A 132 -17.15 0.06 9.81
CA LEU A 132 -15.95 0.12 10.66
C LEU A 132 -15.19 -1.21 10.64
N SER A 133 -15.88 -2.34 10.73
CA SER A 133 -15.24 -3.67 10.66
C SER A 133 -14.49 -3.89 9.35
N ASN A 134 -15.05 -3.40 8.23
CA ASN A 134 -14.38 -3.44 6.93
C ASN A 134 -13.14 -2.53 6.89
N VAL A 135 -13.24 -1.30 7.39
CA VAL A 135 -12.12 -0.35 7.44
C VAL A 135 -10.98 -0.89 8.30
N LEU A 136 -11.29 -1.45 9.48
CA LEU A 136 -10.30 -2.04 10.38
C LEU A 136 -9.65 -3.29 9.77
N ALA A 137 -10.43 -4.16 9.13
CA ALA A 137 -9.88 -5.32 8.44
C ALA A 137 -8.88 -4.88 7.35
N ASN A 138 -9.28 -3.96 6.47
CA ASN A 138 -8.45 -3.46 5.37
C ASN A 138 -7.17 -2.79 5.87
N THR A 139 -7.30 -1.90 6.85
CA THR A 139 -6.18 -1.19 7.48
C THR A 139 -5.15 -2.15 8.07
N ASN A 140 -5.61 -3.24 8.70
CA ASN A 140 -4.71 -4.18 9.37
C ASN A 140 -3.90 -5.06 8.41
N TYR A 141 -4.39 -5.36 7.21
CA TYR A 141 -3.68 -6.21 6.25
C TYR A 141 -2.94 -5.45 5.15
N SER A 142 -3.41 -4.27 4.74
CA SER A 142 -2.78 -3.44 3.71
C SER A 142 -2.47 -2.01 4.20
N PRO A 143 -1.65 -1.83 5.25
CA PRO A 143 -1.34 -0.50 5.76
C PRO A 143 -0.30 0.25 4.92
N LEU A 144 0.41 -0.39 3.98
CA LEU A 144 1.62 0.18 3.35
C LEU A 144 1.36 0.97 2.06
N THR A 145 0.15 0.91 1.50
CA THR A 145 -0.23 1.59 0.25
C THR A 145 -0.75 3.03 0.40
N PRO A 146 -1.39 3.46 1.52
CA PRO A 146 -1.98 4.79 1.61
C PRO A 146 -1.05 5.99 1.36
N PRO A 147 0.23 6.01 1.81
CA PRO A 147 1.12 7.13 1.50
C PRO A 147 1.22 7.39 0.00
N TRP A 148 1.30 6.33 -0.80
CA TRP A 148 1.56 6.41 -2.24
C TRP A 148 0.30 6.79 -3.02
N ASN A 149 -0.87 6.36 -2.55
CA ASN A 149 -2.16 6.84 -3.07
C ASN A 149 -2.35 8.35 -2.82
N LEU A 150 -1.91 8.84 -1.65
CA LEU A 150 -2.00 10.26 -1.30
C LEU A 150 -1.00 11.11 -2.08
N THR A 151 0.23 10.63 -2.25
CA THR A 151 1.25 11.35 -3.01
C THR A 151 1.11 11.16 -4.52
N GLY A 152 0.46 10.10 -5.00
CA GLY A 152 0.50 9.70 -6.41
C GLY A 152 1.92 9.36 -6.88
N TRP A 153 2.79 8.89 -5.98
CA TRP A 153 4.13 8.42 -6.34
C TRP A 153 4.08 6.99 -6.85
N PRO A 154 4.95 6.62 -7.80
CA PRO A 154 4.91 5.29 -8.39
C PRO A 154 5.28 4.24 -7.34
N ALA A 155 4.41 3.24 -7.23
CA ALA A 155 4.60 2.08 -6.38
C ALA A 155 4.13 0.84 -7.13
N MET A 156 4.87 -0.26 -7.01
CA MET A 156 4.50 -1.53 -7.61
C MET A 156 4.67 -2.68 -6.63
N SER A 157 3.80 -3.69 -6.76
CA SER A 157 3.88 -4.94 -6.01
C SER A 157 4.60 -5.97 -6.88
N VAL A 158 5.74 -6.47 -6.40
CA VAL A 158 6.56 -7.50 -7.06
C VAL A 158 6.42 -8.81 -6.29
N PRO A 159 5.96 -9.90 -6.92
CA PRO A 159 5.94 -11.21 -6.27
C PRO A 159 7.33 -11.60 -5.79
N CYS A 160 7.43 -12.09 -4.55
CA CYS A 160 8.70 -12.45 -3.94
C CYS A 160 8.48 -13.61 -2.97
N GLY A 161 8.59 -14.83 -3.51
CA GLY A 161 8.45 -16.06 -2.76
C GLY A 161 7.01 -16.44 -2.38
N THR A 162 6.92 -17.39 -1.46
CA THR A 162 5.66 -18.00 -1.02
C THR A 162 5.58 -17.93 0.50
N LEU A 163 4.41 -17.63 1.04
CA LEU A 163 4.16 -17.67 2.48
C LEU A 163 4.16 -19.11 3.00
N PRO A 164 4.37 -19.35 4.30
CA PRO A 164 4.28 -20.69 4.90
C PRO A 164 2.95 -21.41 4.64
N SER A 165 1.89 -20.66 4.34
CA SER A 165 0.58 -21.21 3.97
C SER A 165 0.47 -21.67 2.51
N GLY A 166 1.55 -21.59 1.72
CA GLY A 166 1.55 -21.84 0.27
C GLY A 166 0.99 -20.69 -0.59
N ALA A 167 0.55 -19.59 0.02
CA ALA A 167 0.00 -18.45 -0.72
C ALA A 167 1.12 -17.55 -1.28
N PRO A 168 0.95 -16.93 -2.46
CA PRO A 168 1.94 -15.99 -3.00
C PRO A 168 2.24 -14.85 -2.02
N CYS A 169 3.52 -14.48 -1.91
CA CYS A 169 3.97 -13.30 -1.19
C CYS A 169 4.46 -12.23 -2.18
N ALA A 170 4.44 -10.97 -1.75
CA ALA A 170 4.96 -9.87 -2.54
C ALA A 170 5.64 -8.81 -1.67
N VAL A 171 6.59 -8.13 -2.28
CA VAL A 171 7.20 -6.90 -1.78
C VAL A 171 6.68 -5.72 -2.59
N GLN A 172 6.75 -4.52 -2.02
CA GLN A 172 6.42 -3.29 -2.69
C GLN A 172 7.69 -2.48 -2.94
N LEU A 173 7.86 -1.99 -4.16
CA LEU A 173 8.88 -1.03 -4.55
C LEU A 173 8.20 0.32 -4.77
N VAL A 174 8.80 1.40 -4.26
CA VAL A 174 8.29 2.76 -4.40
C VAL A 174 9.41 3.66 -4.84
N GLY A 175 9.14 4.55 -5.80
CA GLY A 175 10.10 5.51 -6.33
C GLY A 175 9.56 6.94 -6.31
N ARG A 176 10.37 7.87 -6.82
CA ARG A 176 9.93 9.26 -7.05
C ARG A 176 9.13 9.36 -8.35
N PRO A 177 8.35 10.44 -8.56
CA PRO A 177 7.73 10.69 -9.86
C PRO A 177 8.77 10.66 -10.99
N GLY A 178 8.46 9.97 -12.08
CA GLY A 178 9.35 9.85 -13.24
C GLY A 178 10.41 8.75 -13.14
N THR A 179 10.41 7.95 -12.06
CA THR A 179 11.36 6.83 -11.88
C THR A 179 10.73 5.46 -12.13
N GLU A 180 9.61 5.39 -12.86
CA GLU A 180 8.90 4.14 -13.17
C GLU A 180 9.82 3.14 -13.88
N TYR A 181 10.67 3.61 -14.79
CA TYR A 181 11.65 2.77 -15.49
C TYR A 181 12.64 2.12 -14.51
N GLN A 182 13.16 2.88 -13.55
CA GLN A 182 14.06 2.34 -12.51
C GLN A 182 13.35 1.30 -11.63
N LEU A 183 12.07 1.51 -11.31
CA LEU A 183 11.29 0.51 -10.58
C LEU A 183 11.12 -0.79 -11.38
N LEU A 184 10.89 -0.68 -12.69
CA LEU A 184 10.79 -1.84 -13.58
C LEU A 184 12.12 -2.59 -13.69
N GLU A 185 13.26 -1.90 -13.81
CA GLU A 185 14.59 -2.54 -13.82
C GLU A 185 14.88 -3.30 -12.51
N VAL A 186 14.56 -2.69 -11.36
CA VAL A 186 14.74 -3.37 -10.06
C VAL A 186 13.79 -4.57 -9.93
N ALA A 187 12.55 -4.46 -10.43
CA ALA A 187 11.59 -5.55 -10.43
C ALA A 187 12.01 -6.71 -11.35
N GLU A 188 12.59 -6.41 -12.51
CA GLU A 188 13.14 -7.40 -13.43
C GLU A 188 14.28 -8.18 -12.76
N GLN A 189 15.23 -7.50 -12.13
CA GLN A 189 16.33 -8.17 -11.42
C GLN A 189 15.83 -9.04 -10.27
N LEU A 190 14.79 -8.61 -9.55
CA LEU A 190 14.13 -9.46 -8.54
C LEU A 190 13.50 -10.70 -9.18
N GLN A 191 12.82 -10.53 -10.32
CA GLN A 191 12.16 -11.62 -11.04
C GLN A 191 13.15 -12.65 -11.57
N GLU A 192 14.24 -12.21 -12.19
CA GLU A 192 15.24 -13.10 -12.77
C GLU A 192 15.96 -13.93 -11.70
N ARG A 193 16.23 -13.31 -10.55
CA ARG A 193 17.00 -13.93 -9.46
C ARG A 193 16.16 -14.66 -8.43
N ASN A 194 14.86 -14.36 -8.36
CA ASN A 194 13.88 -15.07 -7.54
C ASN A 194 12.60 -15.35 -8.34
N PRO A 195 12.65 -16.26 -9.34
CA PRO A 195 11.49 -16.57 -10.16
C PRO A 195 10.33 -17.08 -9.32
N TRP A 196 9.12 -16.59 -9.61
CA TRP A 196 7.89 -17.06 -8.97
C TRP A 196 7.02 -17.88 -9.91
N ARG A 197 6.15 -18.72 -9.35
CA ARG A 197 5.13 -19.41 -10.14
C ARG A 197 4.12 -18.40 -10.66
N ARG A 198 4.02 -18.28 -11.99
CA ARG A 198 3.10 -17.36 -12.65
C ARG A 198 1.65 -17.84 -12.66
N THR A 199 1.43 -19.13 -12.52
CA THR A 199 0.11 -19.75 -12.49
C THR A 199 -0.21 -20.23 -11.08
N ALA A 200 -1.47 -20.04 -10.67
CA ALA A 200 -1.98 -20.71 -9.49
C ALA A 200 -1.97 -22.23 -9.72
N PRO A 201 -1.61 -23.05 -8.73
CA PRO A 201 -1.74 -24.49 -8.84
C PRO A 201 -3.19 -24.84 -9.20
N MET A 202 -3.39 -25.58 -10.29
CA MET A 202 -4.67 -26.21 -10.59
C MET A 202 -4.75 -27.44 -9.69
N ASN A 203 -5.40 -27.30 -8.53
CA ASN A 203 -5.89 -28.44 -7.78
C ASN A 203 -7.35 -28.66 -8.17
#